data_AF-A0A7C4GUE4-F1
#
_entry.id   AF-A0A7C4GUE4-F1
#
_cell.length_a   1.000
_cell.length_b   1.000
_cell.length_c   1.000
_cell.angle_alpha   90.00
_cell.angle_beta   90.00
_cell.angle_gamma   90.00
#
_symmetry.space_group_name_H-M   'P 1'
#
loop_
_entity.id
_entity.type
_entity.pdbx_description
1 polymer ?
#
loop_
_entity_poly.entity_id
_entity_poly.type
_entity_poly.pdbx_seq_one_letter_code
_entity_poly.pdbx_strand_id
1 'polypeptide(L)'
;MAIKKIHYLDMLGLAINGLLKTVKMENCTSKNSKIQKSKIIGITNQGEELETDCIEYQRIVRTWIIIKHYEKWSKYIVIEGGETKTADFDIEPNAETQQNI
;
A
#
# COMPACT_ATOMS: atom_id res chain seq x y z
N MET A 1 -1.13 8.59 20.73
CA MET A 1 -0.58 9.10 19.46
C MET A 1 -1.72 9.71 18.68
N ALA A 2 -1.50 10.84 17.99
CA ALA A 2 -2.52 11.48 17.17
C ALA A 2 -2.41 10.94 15.74
N ILE A 3 -3.54 10.52 15.15
CA ILE A 3 -3.60 10.08 13.76
C ILE A 3 -3.62 11.33 12.87
N LYS A 4 -2.73 11.39 11.88
CA LYS A 4 -2.64 12.52 10.94
C LYS A 4 -3.57 12.31 9.75
N LYS A 5 -4.44 13.28 9.48
CA LYS A 5 -5.27 13.28 8.27
C LYS A 5 -4.50 13.74 7.04
N ILE A 6 -4.62 13.00 5.94
CA ILE A 6 -4.02 13.32 4.64
C ILE A 6 -4.97 13.02 3.47
N HIS A 7 -4.71 13.58 2.29
CA HIS A 7 -5.47 13.24 1.10
C HIS A 7 -5.05 11.86 0.57
N TYR A 8 -5.96 11.13 -0.07
CA TYR A 8 -5.67 9.78 -0.57
C TYR A 8 -4.58 9.77 -1.68
N LEU A 9 -4.40 10.89 -2.37
CA LEU A 9 -3.30 11.05 -3.34
C LEU A 9 -1.94 11.26 -2.65
N ASP A 10 -1.91 11.90 -1.48
CA ASP A 10 -0.67 12.00 -0.70
C ASP A 10 -0.26 10.60 -0.21
N MET A 11 -1.24 9.79 0.20
CA MET A 11 -1.00 8.40 0.59
C MET A 11 -0.47 7.56 -0.58
N LEU A 12 -0.96 7.79 -1.80
CA LEU A 12 -0.41 7.20 -3.02
C LEU A 12 1.05 7.64 -3.25
N GLY A 13 1.35 8.93 -3.08
CA GLY A 13 2.72 9.43 -3.17
C GLY A 13 3.65 8.71 -2.17
N LEU A 14 3.21 8.54 -0.93
CA LEU A 14 3.97 7.79 0.08
C LEU A 14 4.17 6.32 -0.31
N ALA A 15 3.15 5.67 -0.88
CA ALA A 15 3.23 4.28 -1.33
C ALA A 15 4.25 4.10 -2.47
N ILE A 16 4.18 4.95 -3.50
CA ILE A 16 5.09 4.89 -4.67
C ILE A 16 6.55 5.07 -4.24
N ASN A 17 6.81 5.93 -3.26
CA ASN A 17 8.15 6.17 -2.73
C ASN A 17 8.60 5.13 -1.67
N GLY A 18 7.80 4.09 -1.43
CA GLY A 18 8.13 3.04 -0.47
C GLY A 18 8.18 3.49 0.99
N LEU A 19 7.50 4.59 1.33
CA LEU A 19 7.51 5.18 2.68
C LEU A 19 6.42 4.60 3.60
N LEU A 20 5.50 3.80 3.06
CA LEU A 20 4.48 3.10 3.83
C LEU A 20 4.96 1.71 4.23
N LYS A 21 4.85 1.43 5.53
CA LYS A 21 5.11 0.11 6.12
C LYS A 21 3.92 -0.83 5.91
N THR A 22 2.72 -0.32 6.19
CA THR A 22 1.47 -1.06 5.99
C THR A 22 0.36 -0.10 5.59
N VAL A 23 -0.64 -0.66 4.90
CA VAL A 23 -1.84 0.08 4.50
C VAL A 23 -3.05 -0.86 4.50
N LYS A 24 -4.19 -0.38 5.00
CA LYS A 24 -5.49 -1.07 5.04
C LYS A 24 -6.62 -0.11 4.65
N MET A 25 -7.70 -0.64 4.10
CA MET A 25 -8.94 0.10 3.91
C MET A 25 -9.92 -0.28 5.02
N GLU A 26 -10.62 0.71 5.55
CA GLU A 26 -11.67 0.51 6.54
C GLU A 26 -13.01 1.05 6.03
N ASN A 27 -14.08 0.32 6.35
CA ASN A 27 -15.44 0.77 6.12
C ASN A 27 -15.81 1.81 7.19
N CYS A 28 -16.27 2.98 6.76
CA CYS A 28 -16.73 4.07 7.62
C CYS A 28 -18.17 4.50 7.28
N THR A 29 -18.92 3.59 6.65
CA THR A 29 -20.34 3.77 6.32
C THR A 29 -21.15 3.88 7.61
N SER A 30 -21.95 4.94 7.72
CA SER A 30 -22.92 5.07 8.81
C SER A 30 -24.02 4.01 8.66
N LYS A 31 -24.49 3.44 9.78
CA LYS A 31 -25.52 2.39 9.82
C LYS A 31 -26.80 2.74 9.03
N ASN A 32 -27.11 4.03 8.92
CA ASN A 32 -28.32 4.52 8.25
C ASN A 32 -28.08 5.01 6.82
N SER A 33 -26.85 4.88 6.29
CA SER A 33 -26.51 5.36 4.96
C SER A 33 -26.63 4.25 3.92
N LYS A 34 -27.28 4.56 2.80
CA LYS A 34 -27.30 3.70 1.60
C LYS A 34 -26.00 3.79 0.79
N ILE A 35 -25.15 4.78 1.07
CA ILE A 35 -23.92 5.05 0.33
C ILE A 35 -22.75 4.44 1.10
N GLN A 36 -22.09 3.46 0.50
CA GLN A 36 -20.90 2.85 1.07
C GLN A 36 -19.74 3.86 1.06
N LYS A 37 -19.14 4.07 2.23
CA LYS A 37 -17.98 4.93 2.43
C LYS A 37 -16.83 4.14 3.04
N SER A 38 -15.62 4.51 2.62
CA SER A 38 -14.39 3.93 3.11
C SER A 38 -13.34 5.01 3.32
N LYS A 39 -12.39 4.72 4.20
CA LYS A 39 -11.14 5.46 4.38
C LYS A 39 -9.96 4.51 4.27
N ILE A 40 -8.78 5.05 4.00
CA ILE A 40 -7.52 4.30 4.01
C ILE A 40 -6.75 4.69 5.26
N ILE A 41 -6.22 3.70 5.95
CA ILE A 41 -5.31 3.84 7.09
C ILE A 41 -3.94 3.33 6.67
N GLY A 42 -2.91 4.16 6.88
CA GLY A 42 -1.52 3.83 6.59
C GLY A 42 -0.65 3.97 7.83
N ILE A 43 0.41 3.17 7.90
CA ILE A 43 1.48 3.32 8.88
C ILE A 43 2.78 3.55 8.09
N THR A 44 3.51 4.62 8.39
CA THR A 44 4.80 4.90 7.76
C THR A 44 5.91 4.02 8.33
N ASN A 45 7.06 3.96 7.66
CA ASN A 45 8.24 3.26 8.18
C ASN A 45 8.74 3.82 9.52
N GLN A 46 8.44 5.09 9.80
CA GLN A 46 8.73 5.80 11.04
C GLN A 46 7.68 5.56 12.14
N GLY A 47 6.62 4.79 11.86
CA GLY A 47 5.56 4.47 12.81
C GLY A 47 4.46 5.53 12.94
N GLU A 48 4.42 6.51 12.03
CA GLU A 48 3.34 7.50 12.02
C GLU A 48 2.05 6.87 11.46
N GLU A 49 0.93 7.07 12.16
CA GLU A 49 -0.38 6.62 11.71
C GLU A 49 -1.08 7.74 10.92
N LEU A 50 -1.47 7.41 9.70
CA LEU A 50 -2.08 8.32 8.73
C LEU A 50 -3.48 7.81 8.38
N GLU A 51 -4.45 8.72 8.26
CA GLU A 51 -5.77 8.37 7.73
C GLU A 51 -6.22 9.32 6.62
N THR A 52 -7.01 8.81 5.69
CA THR A 52 -7.72 9.63 4.72
C THR A 52 -9.11 10.00 5.24
N ASP A 53 -9.73 10.99 4.59
CA ASP A 53 -11.15 11.25 4.83
C ASP A 53 -12.02 10.06 4.42
N CYS A 54 -13.16 9.95 5.10
CA CYS A 54 -14.19 8.96 4.82
C CYS A 54 -15.02 9.41 3.60
N ILE A 55 -14.71 8.84 2.44
CA ILE A 55 -15.34 9.19 1.16
C ILE A 55 -16.04 7.98 0.54
N GLU A 56 -16.84 8.23 -0.50
CA GLU A 56 -17.56 7.17 -1.22
C GLU A 56 -16.59 6.10 -1.73
N TYR A 57 -16.90 4.84 -1.47
CA TYR A 57 -16.05 3.70 -1.84
C TYR A 57 -15.66 3.72 -3.32
N GLN A 58 -16.61 4.04 -4.19
CA GLN A 58 -16.42 4.11 -5.65
C GLN A 58 -15.36 5.14 -6.08
N ARG A 59 -15.15 6.19 -5.28
CA ARG A 59 -14.15 7.24 -5.57
C ARG A 59 -12.73 6.82 -5.17
N ILE A 60 -12.59 5.98 -4.14
CA ILE A 60 -11.28 5.67 -3.55
C ILE A 60 -10.77 4.26 -3.89
N VAL A 61 -11.65 3.33 -4.25
CA VAL A 61 -11.31 1.91 -4.44
C VAL A 61 -10.20 1.69 -5.46
N ARG A 62 -10.21 2.41 -6.59
CA ARG A 62 -9.18 2.28 -7.63
C ARG A 62 -7.83 2.75 -7.13
N THR A 63 -7.79 3.90 -6.48
CA THR A 63 -6.54 4.43 -5.89
C THR A 63 -6.04 3.52 -4.77
N TRP A 64 -6.93 2.96 -3.95
CA TRP A 64 -6.56 1.97 -2.93
C TRP A 64 -5.84 0.76 -3.52
N ILE A 65 -6.34 0.17 -4.62
CA ILE A 65 -5.71 -1.00 -5.25
C ILE A 65 -4.28 -0.65 -5.67
N ILE A 66 -4.09 0.54 -6.25
CA ILE A 66 -2.79 1.04 -6.67
C ILE A 66 -1.87 1.26 -5.46
N ILE A 67 -2.35 1.93 -4.41
CA ILE A 67 -1.62 2.11 -3.14
C ILE A 67 -1.18 0.76 -2.57
N LYS A 68 -2.09 -0.22 -2.53
CA LYS A 68 -1.81 -1.54 -1.98
C LYS A 68 -0.79 -2.32 -2.81
N HIS A 69 -0.82 -2.13 -4.13
CA HIS A 69 0.18 -2.70 -5.03
C HIS A 69 1.56 -2.11 -4.77
N TYR A 70 1.69 -0.78 -4.70
CA TYR A 70 2.97 -0.12 -4.43
C TYR A 70 3.51 -0.40 -3.02
N GLU A 71 2.66 -0.53 -2.00
CA GLU A 71 3.08 -0.96 -0.65
C GLU A 71 3.70 -2.36 -0.64
N LYS A 72 3.22 -3.27 -1.50
CA LYS A 72 3.85 -4.57 -1.67
C LYS A 72 5.14 -4.45 -2.47
N TRP A 73 5.10 -3.72 -3.58
CA TRP A 73 6.22 -3.57 -4.50
C TRP A 73 7.44 -2.92 -3.84
N SER A 74 7.24 -1.93 -2.97
CA SER A 74 8.32 -1.25 -2.27
C SER A 74 9.17 -2.17 -1.40
N LYS A 75 8.65 -3.34 -0.98
CA LYS A 75 9.41 -4.34 -0.24
C LYS A 75 10.41 -5.10 -1.11
N TYR A 76 10.19 -5.12 -2.42
CA TYR A 76 11.06 -5.75 -3.41
C TYR A 76 12.10 -4.78 -3.96
N ILE A 77 11.94 -3.46 -3.73
CA ILE A 77 12.99 -2.48 -3.95
C ILE A 77 14.00 -2.61 -2.80
N VAL A 78 14.79 -3.67 -2.86
CA VAL A 78 15.90 -3.88 -1.94
C VAL A 78 17.02 -2.94 -2.37
N ILE A 79 17.24 -1.86 -1.62
CA ILE A 79 18.47 -1.07 -1.70
C ILE A 79 19.54 -1.81 -0.91
N GLU A 80 20.08 -2.88 -1.47
CA GLU A 80 21.34 -3.46 -1.00
C GLU A 80 22.49 -2.72 -1.71
N GLY A 81 23.17 -1.82 -0.99
CA GLY A 81 24.51 -1.37 -1.39
C GLY A 81 24.64 -0.40 -2.58
N GLY A 82 23.58 0.34 -2.95
CA GLY A 82 23.71 1.41 -3.97
C GLY A 82 23.58 0.95 -5.43
N GLU A 83 23.20 -0.30 -5.67
CA GLU A 83 22.80 -0.78 -7.00
C GLU A 83 21.31 -1.15 -6.97
N THR A 84 20.52 -0.52 -7.85
CA THR A 84 19.08 -0.82 -7.98
C THR A 84 18.93 -2.18 -8.66
N LYS A 85 18.75 -3.25 -7.87
CA LYS A 85 18.34 -4.55 -8.39
C LYS A 85 16.81 -4.56 -8.50
N THR A 86 16.29 -4.30 -9.69
CA THR A 86 14.89 -4.55 -10.00
C THR A 86 14.70 -6.07 -10.08
N ALA A 87 13.95 -6.65 -9.15
CA ALA A 87 13.48 -8.02 -9.31
C ALA A 87 12.42 -8.03 -10.42
N ASP A 88 12.67 -8.78 -11.50
CA ASP A 88 11.67 -8.99 -12.56
C ASP A 88 10.47 -9.73 -11.99
N PHE A 89 9.33 -9.05 -11.99
CA PHE A 89 8.07 -9.52 -11.40
C PHE A 89 7.42 -10.65 -12.22
N ASP A 90 7.82 -10.82 -13.48
CA ASP A 90 7.25 -11.79 -14.41
C ASP A 90 7.89 -13.19 -14.31
N ILE A 91 8.81 -13.41 -13.39
CA ILE A 91 9.42 -14.72 -13.18
C ILE A 91 8.59 -15.48 -12.13
N GLU A 92 7.67 -16.32 -12.61
CA GLU A 92 7.09 -17.39 -11.78
C GLU A 92 8.25 -18.27 -11.26
N PRO A 93 8.25 -18.66 -9.97
CA PRO A 93 9.31 -19.49 -9.42
C PRO A 93 9.24 -20.88 -10.05
N ASN A 94 10.05 -21.11 -11.10
CA ASN A 94 10.22 -22.44 -11.65
C ASN A 94 11.02 -23.26 -10.62
N ALA A 95 10.33 -24.17 -9.96
CA ALA A 95 10.89 -25.11 -9.02
C ALA A 95 11.63 -26.20 -9.78
N GLU A 96 12.91 -26.03 -10.08
CA GLU A 96 13.75 -27.14 -10.53
C GLU A 96 15.24 -26.80 -10.42
N THR A 97 15.86 -27.14 -9.28
CA THR A 97 17.29 -27.48 -9.27
C THR A 97 17.62 -28.43 -8.12
N GLN A 98 17.32 -29.72 -8.29
CA GLN A 98 18.09 -30.78 -7.64
C GLN A 98 19.22 -31.16 -8.60
N GLN A 99 20.41 -30.59 -8.38
CA GLN A 99 21.64 -31.06 -9.02
C GLN A 99 22.08 -32.36 -8.36
N ASN A 100 21.97 -33.45 -9.11
CA ASN A 100 22.76 -34.65 -8.92
C ASN A 100 24.25 -34.31 -9.09
N ILE A 101 25.06 -34.52 -8.05
CA ILE A 101 26.41 -35.11 -8.14
C ILE A 101 26.59 -36.00 -6.92
#